data_AF-A0A239JUQ7-F1
#
_entry.id   AF-A0A239JUQ7-F1
#
_cell.length_a   1.000
_cell.length_b   1.000
_cell.length_c   1.000
_cell.angle_alpha   90.00
_cell.angle_beta   90.00
_cell.angle_gamma   90.00
#
_symmetry.space_group_name_H-M   'P 1'
#
loop_
_entity.id
_entity.type
_entity.pdbx_description
1 polymer ?
#
loop_
_entity_poly.entity_id
_entity_poly.type
_entity_poly.pdbx_seq_one_letter_code
_entity_poly.pdbx_strand_id
1 'polypeptide(L)'
;MIPLVLNAESDAEAPFVTRLASRRSADPRESFCLSSTPTQSLWCGMEGLFTLAHPMDALTGDVVLVDPSARRAERLLRAGSPHNSLLVTEQCDQLCVMCSQPPKKTHRDRFEHFETACRLAEQGSVIGITGGEPTLHMGPLLAMIERLLADRPDLGFHILSNGQHFDAANTARLAGRLRTNIVWGIPLYAADAPLHDHIVGKPGAFERLIASFAHLLVAGARIELRTVMLEDNLDALAGLARFVAHNLPHIEQWSLMGLENIGFARRRWDALHVDLRARFAPVGNALDQASLYGVPVRLFNIPLCHIPPEFRDYAVASISDWKQRFAPACEGCAARANCAGFFEWHPDHLVEKVVPL
;
A
#
# COMPACT_ATOMS: atom_id res chain seq x y z
N MET A 1 5.38 -4.40 -17.76
CA MET A 1 4.52 -4.04 -16.62
C MET A 1 3.37 -5.02 -16.53
N ILE A 2 3.02 -5.48 -15.34
CA ILE A 2 1.89 -6.41 -15.13
C ILE A 2 0.58 -5.62 -15.30
N PRO A 3 -0.33 -5.98 -16.23
CA PRO A 3 -1.54 -5.21 -16.45
C PRO A 3 -2.53 -5.45 -15.31
N LEU A 4 -2.95 -4.39 -14.62
CA LEU A 4 -3.96 -4.43 -13.55
C LEU A 4 -5.38 -4.13 -14.05
N VAL A 5 -5.49 -3.49 -15.21
CA VAL A 5 -6.76 -3.23 -15.89
C VAL A 5 -6.66 -3.82 -17.30
N LEU A 6 -7.67 -4.59 -17.67
CA LEU A 6 -7.79 -5.28 -18.94
C LEU A 6 -8.99 -4.74 -19.70
N ASN A 7 -8.93 -4.74 -21.03
CA ASN A 7 -10.14 -4.57 -21.83
C ASN A 7 -11.01 -5.82 -21.66
N ALA A 8 -12.32 -5.60 -21.53
CA ALA A 8 -13.29 -6.67 -21.33
C ALA A 8 -14.59 -6.41 -22.10
N GLU A 9 -15.24 -7.48 -22.53
CA GLU A 9 -16.60 -7.46 -23.07
C GLU A 9 -17.44 -8.48 -22.30
N SER A 10 -18.67 -8.15 -21.95
CA SER A 10 -19.51 -8.98 -21.09
C SER A 10 -20.98 -8.76 -21.40
N ASP A 11 -21.76 -9.82 -21.37
CA ASP A 11 -23.23 -9.77 -21.57
C ASP A 11 -23.98 -9.35 -20.29
N ALA A 12 -23.30 -9.33 -19.14
CA ALA A 12 -23.87 -8.93 -17.85
C ALA A 12 -24.41 -7.48 -17.84
N GLU A 13 -25.50 -7.25 -17.10
CA GLU A 13 -26.14 -5.93 -17.00
C GLU A 13 -25.43 -4.98 -16.02
N ALA A 14 -24.72 -5.53 -15.03
CA ALA A 14 -24.09 -4.77 -13.95
C ALA A 14 -22.65 -5.25 -13.69
N PRO A 15 -21.82 -4.42 -13.03
CA PRO A 15 -20.49 -4.85 -12.61
C PRO A 15 -20.56 -6.03 -11.63
N PHE A 16 -19.62 -6.97 -11.75
CA PHE A 16 -19.58 -8.17 -10.92
C PHE A 16 -18.14 -8.61 -10.63
N VAL A 17 -17.97 -9.32 -9.50
CA VAL A 17 -16.68 -9.88 -9.10
C VAL A 17 -16.69 -11.38 -9.26
N THR A 18 -15.63 -11.93 -9.86
CA THR A 18 -15.46 -13.37 -10.04
C THR A 18 -14.00 -13.78 -9.89
N ARG A 19 -13.76 -15.01 -9.46
CA ARG A 19 -12.43 -15.64 -9.54
C ARG A 19 -12.32 -16.45 -10.81
N LEU A 20 -11.22 -16.25 -11.54
CA LEU A 20 -10.96 -16.90 -12.81
C LEU A 20 -10.37 -18.29 -12.58
N ALA A 21 -11.00 -19.32 -13.11
CA ALA A 21 -10.58 -20.71 -12.96
C ALA A 21 -10.27 -21.36 -14.33
N SER A 22 -9.25 -22.22 -14.39
CA SER A 22 -8.92 -22.93 -15.62
C SER A 22 -9.99 -23.96 -16.03
N ARG A 23 -10.80 -24.43 -15.07
CA ARG A 23 -11.87 -25.42 -15.27
C ARG A 23 -13.08 -25.07 -14.42
N ARG A 24 -14.25 -25.58 -14.81
CA ARG A 24 -15.49 -25.40 -14.06
C ARG A 24 -15.34 -25.96 -12.65
N SER A 25 -15.69 -25.15 -11.65
CA SER A 25 -15.77 -25.56 -10.25
C SER A 25 -17.23 -25.57 -9.77
N ALA A 26 -17.44 -26.05 -8.55
CA ALA A 26 -18.74 -26.02 -7.88
C ALA A 26 -19.04 -24.68 -7.20
N ASP A 27 -18.05 -23.78 -7.05
CA ASP A 27 -18.26 -22.47 -6.46
C ASP A 27 -18.88 -21.54 -7.53
N PRO A 28 -20.14 -21.09 -7.36
CA PRO A 28 -20.82 -20.26 -8.35
C PRO A 28 -20.18 -18.88 -8.54
N ARG A 29 -19.28 -18.47 -7.63
CA ARG A 29 -18.54 -17.21 -7.70
C ARG A 29 -17.28 -17.30 -8.56
N GLU A 30 -17.02 -18.46 -9.16
CA GLU A 30 -15.92 -18.66 -10.09
C GLU A 30 -16.42 -18.68 -11.53
N SER A 31 -15.62 -18.10 -12.41
CA SER A 31 -15.82 -18.17 -13.85
C SER A 31 -14.73 -19.02 -14.47
N PHE A 32 -15.12 -19.97 -15.30
CA PHE A 32 -14.17 -20.90 -15.91
C PHE A 32 -13.89 -20.54 -17.37
N CYS A 33 -12.66 -20.78 -17.80
CA CYS A 33 -12.25 -20.52 -19.17
C CYS A 33 -12.89 -21.52 -20.14
N LEU A 34 -13.53 -21.03 -21.20
CA LEU A 34 -14.07 -21.83 -22.31
C LEU A 34 -13.06 -21.98 -23.44
N SER A 35 -12.32 -20.92 -23.73
CA SER A 35 -11.26 -20.90 -24.74
C SER A 35 -10.27 -19.78 -24.47
N SER A 36 -9.02 -19.96 -24.91
CA SER A 36 -7.98 -18.94 -24.83
C SER A 36 -7.18 -18.90 -26.11
N THR A 37 -6.83 -17.70 -26.54
CA THR A 37 -5.82 -17.41 -27.55
C THR A 37 -4.62 -16.72 -26.87
N PRO A 38 -3.53 -16.43 -27.59
CA PRO A 38 -2.41 -15.67 -27.03
C PRO A 38 -2.73 -14.24 -26.60
N THR A 39 -3.87 -13.67 -27.04
CA THR A 39 -4.23 -12.26 -26.80
C THR A 39 -5.57 -12.08 -26.09
N GLN A 40 -6.40 -13.13 -25.97
CA GLN A 40 -7.73 -13.05 -25.40
C GLN A 40 -8.13 -14.37 -24.74
N SER A 41 -9.00 -14.30 -23.75
CA SER A 41 -9.65 -15.47 -23.13
C SER A 41 -11.15 -15.25 -23.00
N LEU A 42 -11.93 -16.31 -23.24
CA LEU A 42 -13.38 -16.36 -23.08
C LEU A 42 -13.72 -17.13 -21.80
N TRP A 43 -14.59 -16.56 -20.98
CA TRP A 43 -14.96 -17.06 -19.67
C TRP A 43 -16.48 -17.21 -19.55
N CYS A 44 -16.90 -18.16 -18.73
CA CYS A 44 -18.30 -18.42 -18.42
C CYS A 44 -18.49 -18.50 -16.91
N GLY A 45 -19.47 -17.78 -16.38
CA GLY A 45 -19.84 -17.78 -14.97
C GLY A 45 -21.33 -17.53 -14.77
N MET A 46 -21.70 -17.23 -13.52
CA MET A 46 -23.08 -16.95 -13.14
C MET A 46 -23.68 -15.74 -13.88
N GLU A 47 -22.85 -14.72 -14.16
CA GLU A 47 -23.25 -13.49 -14.86
C GLU A 47 -23.16 -13.61 -16.40
N GLY A 48 -23.03 -14.83 -16.92
CA GLY A 48 -22.97 -15.11 -18.36
C GLY A 48 -21.56 -15.20 -18.92
N LEU A 49 -21.42 -14.85 -20.20
CA LEU A 49 -20.17 -14.89 -20.95
C LEU A 49 -19.46 -13.54 -20.90
N PHE A 50 -18.14 -13.59 -20.79
CA PHE A 50 -17.29 -12.41 -20.92
C PHE A 50 -15.92 -12.75 -21.49
N THR A 51 -15.29 -11.78 -22.14
CA THR A 51 -13.94 -11.90 -22.65
C THR A 51 -12.99 -10.96 -21.93
N LEU A 52 -11.73 -11.38 -21.79
CA LEU A 52 -10.64 -10.56 -21.28
C LEU A 52 -9.54 -10.51 -22.32
N ALA A 53 -8.99 -9.31 -22.60
CA ALA A 53 -7.88 -9.11 -23.53
C ALA A 53 -6.53 -9.55 -22.95
N HIS A 54 -6.45 -10.81 -22.52
CA HIS A 54 -5.25 -11.46 -21.98
C HIS A 54 -5.42 -12.99 -22.06
N PRO A 55 -4.35 -13.78 -22.28
CA PRO A 55 -4.41 -15.25 -22.22
C PRO A 55 -4.74 -15.77 -20.81
N MET A 56 -5.40 -16.93 -20.75
CA MET A 56 -5.87 -17.55 -19.50
C MET A 56 -4.75 -17.87 -18.50
N ASP A 57 -3.58 -18.31 -18.98
CA ASP A 57 -2.49 -18.78 -18.10
C ASP A 57 -1.97 -17.68 -17.18
N ALA A 58 -2.04 -16.43 -17.62
CA ALA A 58 -1.59 -15.28 -16.85
C ALA A 58 -2.66 -14.70 -15.91
N LEU A 59 -3.89 -15.19 -16.00
CA LEU A 59 -5.05 -14.70 -15.23
C LEU A 59 -5.66 -15.75 -14.32
N THR A 60 -5.32 -17.03 -14.50
CA THR A 60 -5.91 -18.12 -13.73
C THR A 60 -5.63 -17.91 -12.24
N GLY A 61 -6.69 -17.95 -11.44
CA GLY A 61 -6.71 -17.70 -10.00
C GLY A 61 -7.01 -16.26 -9.62
N ASP A 62 -6.87 -15.29 -10.54
CA ASP A 62 -7.12 -13.89 -10.23
C ASP A 62 -8.59 -13.65 -9.90
N VAL A 63 -8.82 -12.71 -8.99
CA VAL A 63 -10.14 -12.16 -8.69
C VAL A 63 -10.28 -10.82 -9.41
N VAL A 64 -11.26 -10.73 -10.30
CA VAL A 64 -11.48 -9.58 -11.17
C VAL A 64 -12.83 -8.92 -10.90
N LEU A 65 -12.88 -7.59 -11.00
CA LEU A 65 -14.12 -6.83 -11.15
C LEU A 65 -14.31 -6.52 -12.64
N VAL A 66 -15.33 -7.12 -13.25
CA VAL A 66 -15.74 -6.81 -14.63
C VAL A 66 -16.75 -5.68 -14.58
N ASP A 67 -16.53 -4.62 -15.36
CA ASP A 67 -17.46 -3.51 -15.55
C ASP A 67 -17.89 -3.51 -17.03
N PRO A 68 -19.06 -4.10 -17.36
CA PRO A 68 -19.56 -4.20 -18.73
C PRO A 68 -19.73 -2.82 -19.38
N SER A 69 -20.24 -1.85 -18.63
CA SER A 69 -20.50 -0.48 -19.11
C SER A 69 -19.21 0.25 -19.52
N ALA A 70 -18.13 0.01 -18.77
CA ALA A 70 -16.82 0.59 -19.02
C ALA A 70 -15.94 -0.27 -19.94
N ARG A 71 -16.42 -1.44 -20.38
CA ARG A 71 -15.69 -2.42 -21.21
C ARG A 71 -14.31 -2.76 -20.66
N ARG A 72 -14.21 -2.94 -19.34
CA ARG A 72 -12.95 -3.20 -18.66
C ARG A 72 -13.10 -4.19 -17.51
N ALA A 73 -12.03 -4.89 -17.19
CA ALA A 73 -11.91 -5.68 -15.97
C ALA A 73 -10.71 -5.22 -15.15
N GLU A 74 -10.90 -5.00 -13.86
CA GLU A 74 -9.84 -4.68 -12.91
C GLU A 74 -9.44 -5.95 -12.15
N ARG A 75 -8.15 -6.28 -12.14
CA ARG A 75 -7.61 -7.37 -11.32
C ARG A 75 -7.49 -6.88 -9.88
N LEU A 76 -8.50 -7.18 -9.07
CA LEU A 76 -8.57 -6.75 -7.67
C LEU A 76 -7.55 -7.50 -6.82
N LEU A 77 -7.50 -8.83 -6.97
CA LEU A 77 -6.54 -9.69 -6.29
C LEU A 77 -5.88 -10.60 -7.31
N ARG A 78 -4.56 -10.52 -7.41
CA ARG A 78 -3.75 -11.39 -8.27
C ARG A 78 -3.39 -12.67 -7.54
N ALA A 79 -3.55 -13.81 -8.21
CA ALA A 79 -3.13 -15.11 -7.70
C ALA A 79 -1.62 -15.15 -7.46
N GLY A 80 -1.21 -15.79 -6.36
CA GLY A 80 0.21 -15.91 -5.97
C GLY A 80 0.95 -14.59 -5.71
N SER A 81 0.25 -13.44 -5.71
CA SER A 81 0.86 -12.14 -5.43
C SER A 81 0.80 -11.83 -3.94
N PRO A 82 1.93 -11.51 -3.28
CA PRO A 82 1.92 -10.99 -1.91
C PRO A 82 1.52 -9.49 -1.86
N HIS A 83 1.30 -8.86 -3.01
CA HIS A 83 1.07 -7.41 -3.15
C HIS A 83 -0.31 -7.10 -3.73
N ASN A 84 -1.36 -7.46 -2.99
CA ASN A 84 -2.74 -7.16 -3.36
C ASN A 84 -3.27 -6.00 -2.52
N SER A 85 -3.79 -4.95 -3.16
CA SER A 85 -4.32 -3.77 -2.48
C SER A 85 -5.59 -3.26 -3.14
N LEU A 86 -6.57 -2.88 -2.34
CA LEU A 86 -7.87 -2.34 -2.78
C LEU A 86 -7.90 -0.83 -2.54
N LEU A 87 -8.13 -0.07 -3.62
CA LEU A 87 -8.30 1.38 -3.57
C LEU A 87 -9.75 1.71 -3.22
N VAL A 88 -10.02 2.06 -1.97
CA VAL A 88 -11.40 2.23 -1.47
C VAL A 88 -11.97 3.63 -1.67
N THR A 89 -11.11 4.63 -1.81
CA THR A 89 -11.53 6.01 -2.07
C THR A 89 -10.39 6.83 -2.68
N GLU A 90 -10.72 7.85 -3.44
CA GLU A 90 -9.76 8.86 -3.92
C GLU A 90 -9.90 10.20 -3.17
N GLN A 91 -10.86 10.31 -2.25
CA GLN A 91 -10.99 11.46 -1.36
C GLN A 91 -9.91 11.40 -0.29
N CYS A 92 -9.30 12.54 0.01
CA CYS A 92 -8.41 12.76 1.15
C CYS A 92 -8.68 14.15 1.73
N ASP A 93 -8.49 14.31 3.03
CA ASP A 93 -8.59 15.58 3.74
C ASP A 93 -7.21 16.21 4.04
N GLN A 94 -6.14 15.69 3.42
CA GLN A 94 -4.79 16.24 3.42
C GLN A 94 -4.29 16.53 2.00
N LEU A 95 -3.28 17.41 1.89
CA LEU A 95 -2.67 17.85 0.63
C LEU A 95 -1.15 17.70 0.71
N CYS A 96 -0.70 16.49 1.05
CA CYS A 96 0.71 16.23 1.32
C CYS A 96 1.60 16.64 0.14
N VAL A 97 2.73 17.30 0.42
CA VAL A 97 3.60 17.89 -0.60
C VAL A 97 4.15 16.86 -1.60
N MET A 98 4.26 15.61 -1.16
CA MET A 98 4.77 14.45 -1.87
C MET A 98 3.68 13.45 -2.32
N CYS A 99 2.40 13.82 -2.21
CA CYS A 99 1.29 12.89 -2.45
C CYS A 99 1.40 12.18 -3.81
N SER A 100 1.49 10.85 -3.80
CA SER A 100 1.54 10.01 -5.00
C SER A 100 0.18 9.88 -5.68
N GLN A 101 -0.91 10.04 -4.93
CA GLN A 101 -2.29 9.99 -5.40
C GLN A 101 -3.05 11.27 -4.98
N PRO A 102 -2.84 12.40 -5.70
CA PRO A 102 -3.54 13.65 -5.42
C PRO A 102 -5.06 13.46 -5.23
N PRO A 103 -5.67 14.06 -4.20
CA PRO A 103 -7.05 13.77 -3.86
C PRO A 103 -8.03 14.22 -4.93
N LYS A 104 -9.08 13.42 -5.12
CA LYS A 104 -10.26 13.75 -5.93
C LYS A 104 -11.45 14.02 -5.03
N LYS A 105 -12.40 14.82 -5.52
CA LYS A 105 -13.63 15.13 -4.79
C LYS A 105 -14.64 13.97 -4.79
N THR A 106 -14.55 13.09 -5.79
CA THR A 106 -15.51 12.01 -6.02
C THR A 106 -15.15 10.77 -5.23
N HIS A 107 -16.15 10.15 -4.61
CA HIS A 107 -16.08 8.80 -4.07
C HIS A 107 -17.05 7.90 -4.85
N ARG A 108 -16.56 6.75 -5.32
CA ARG A 108 -17.38 5.67 -5.89
C ARG A 108 -17.36 4.54 -4.89
N ASP A 109 -18.49 4.28 -4.25
CA ASP A 109 -18.60 3.17 -3.31
C ASP A 109 -18.45 1.84 -4.06
N ARG A 110 -17.54 1.02 -3.56
CA ARG A 110 -17.22 -0.32 -4.07
C ARG A 110 -17.04 -1.34 -2.96
N PHE A 111 -17.46 -1.03 -1.73
CA PHE A 111 -17.22 -1.91 -0.56
C PHE A 111 -17.81 -3.31 -0.75
N GLU A 112 -18.99 -3.44 -1.38
CA GLU A 112 -19.59 -4.76 -1.66
C GLU A 112 -18.77 -5.60 -2.65
N HIS A 113 -18.22 -4.96 -3.68
CA HIS A 113 -17.33 -5.62 -4.64
C HIS A 113 -16.03 -6.05 -3.96
N PHE A 114 -15.46 -5.20 -3.10
CA PHE A 114 -14.26 -5.51 -2.33
C PHE A 114 -14.51 -6.63 -1.31
N GLU A 115 -15.68 -6.65 -0.66
CA GLU A 115 -16.08 -7.75 0.21
C GLU A 115 -16.13 -9.07 -0.55
N THR A 116 -16.78 -9.08 -1.71
CA THR A 116 -16.85 -10.26 -2.57
C THR A 116 -15.46 -10.72 -3.00
N ALA A 117 -14.59 -9.77 -3.38
CA ALA A 117 -13.24 -10.08 -3.78
C ALA A 117 -12.43 -10.72 -2.65
N CYS A 118 -12.49 -10.15 -1.44
CA CYS A 118 -11.81 -10.69 -0.26
C CYS A 118 -12.31 -12.09 0.12
N ARG A 119 -13.62 -12.39 -0.05
CA ARG A 119 -14.15 -13.76 0.17
C ARG A 119 -13.53 -14.78 -0.79
N LEU A 120 -13.14 -14.33 -1.99
CA LEU A 120 -12.45 -15.10 -3.03
C LEU A 120 -10.92 -15.00 -2.94
N ALA A 121 -10.35 -14.34 -1.94
CA ALA A 121 -8.91 -14.31 -1.75
C ALA A 121 -8.37 -15.70 -1.42
N GLU A 122 -7.09 -15.94 -1.71
CA GLU A 122 -6.36 -17.13 -1.26
C GLU A 122 -6.37 -17.24 0.27
N GLN A 123 -6.13 -18.44 0.79
CA GLN A 123 -6.12 -18.68 2.23
C GLN A 123 -4.94 -17.94 2.88
N GLY A 124 -5.19 -17.26 4.00
CA GLY A 124 -4.15 -16.55 4.76
C GLY A 124 -3.63 -15.27 4.09
N SER A 125 -4.30 -14.76 3.06
CA SER A 125 -3.86 -13.53 2.38
C SER A 125 -3.89 -12.32 3.32
N VAL A 126 -2.89 -11.44 3.15
CA VAL A 126 -2.91 -10.07 3.69
C VAL A 126 -3.26 -9.11 2.57
N ILE A 127 -4.36 -8.36 2.75
CA ILE A 127 -4.90 -7.47 1.73
C ILE A 127 -4.65 -6.02 2.15
N GLY A 128 -3.99 -5.26 1.29
CA GLY A 128 -3.82 -3.83 1.46
C GLY A 128 -5.13 -3.08 1.26
N ILE A 129 -5.44 -2.11 2.12
CA ILE A 129 -6.52 -1.14 1.89
C ILE A 129 -5.89 0.22 1.76
N THR A 130 -6.06 0.84 0.61
CA THR A 130 -5.39 2.10 0.25
C THR A 130 -6.40 3.09 -0.35
N GLY A 131 -5.94 4.30 -0.62
CA GLY A 131 -6.76 5.35 -1.21
C GLY A 131 -6.17 6.73 -0.94
N GLY A 132 -7.01 7.76 -1.07
CA GLY A 132 -6.72 9.08 -0.52
C GLY A 132 -6.68 9.02 1.01
N GLU A 133 -7.84 8.84 1.65
CA GLU A 133 -7.97 8.56 3.08
C GLU A 133 -9.11 7.56 3.33
N PRO A 134 -8.83 6.26 3.51
CA PRO A 134 -9.85 5.24 3.77
C PRO A 134 -10.73 5.52 4.99
N THR A 135 -10.20 6.15 6.05
CA THR A 135 -10.95 6.37 7.30
C THR A 135 -11.97 7.52 7.22
N LEU A 136 -12.01 8.28 6.12
CA LEU A 136 -13.18 9.12 5.79
C LEU A 136 -14.47 8.28 5.69
N HIS A 137 -14.33 7.00 5.35
CA HIS A 137 -15.41 6.01 5.24
C HIS A 137 -15.30 4.93 6.32
N MET A 138 -14.87 5.29 7.54
CA MET A 138 -14.60 4.36 8.65
C MET A 138 -15.75 3.39 8.94
N GLY A 139 -16.99 3.87 8.94
CA GLY A 139 -18.18 3.07 9.21
C GLY A 139 -18.32 1.88 8.25
N PRO A 140 -18.50 2.14 6.94
CA PRO A 140 -18.52 1.11 5.90
C PRO A 140 -17.25 0.23 5.87
N LEU A 141 -16.06 0.81 6.02
CA LEU A 141 -14.79 0.10 6.03
C LEU A 141 -14.73 -0.96 7.13
N LEU A 142 -14.99 -0.58 8.38
CA LEU A 142 -14.96 -1.53 9.49
C LEU A 142 -16.10 -2.56 9.38
N ALA A 143 -17.29 -2.15 8.91
CA ALA A 143 -18.41 -3.07 8.74
C ALA A 143 -18.10 -4.17 7.69
N MET A 144 -17.44 -3.81 6.59
CA MET A 144 -16.96 -4.78 5.61
C MET A 144 -15.98 -5.77 6.24
N ILE A 145 -14.97 -5.29 6.97
CA ILE A 145 -13.95 -6.15 7.57
C ILE A 145 -14.55 -7.06 8.65
N GLU A 146 -15.47 -6.56 9.47
CA GLU A 146 -16.17 -7.36 10.48
C GLU A 146 -16.93 -8.53 9.84
N ARG A 147 -17.69 -8.27 8.76
CA ARG A 147 -18.38 -9.33 8.01
C ARG A 147 -17.41 -10.31 7.37
N LEU A 148 -16.29 -9.83 6.83
CA LEU A 148 -15.25 -10.69 6.26
C LEU A 148 -14.64 -11.60 7.31
N LEU A 149 -14.21 -11.07 8.45
CA LEU A 149 -13.53 -11.84 9.49
C LEU A 149 -14.46 -12.78 10.26
N ALA A 150 -15.78 -12.64 10.13
CA ALA A 150 -16.74 -13.63 10.60
C ALA A 150 -16.58 -14.97 9.85
N ASP A 151 -16.38 -14.91 8.53
CA ASP A 151 -16.33 -16.09 7.65
C ASP A 151 -14.91 -16.46 7.18
N ARG A 152 -14.01 -15.47 7.17
CA ARG A 152 -12.61 -15.57 6.73
C ARG A 152 -11.66 -15.05 7.83
N PRO A 153 -11.62 -15.72 9.00
CA PRO A 153 -10.78 -15.31 10.12
C PRO A 153 -9.27 -15.40 9.83
N ASP A 154 -8.91 -16.07 8.74
CA ASP A 154 -7.55 -16.23 8.24
C ASP A 154 -7.00 -14.99 7.53
N LEU A 155 -7.86 -14.06 7.08
CA LEU A 155 -7.41 -12.87 6.34
C LEU A 155 -6.76 -11.83 7.25
N GLY A 156 -5.67 -11.25 6.76
CA GLY A 156 -5.07 -10.05 7.33
C GLY A 156 -5.36 -8.82 6.49
N PHE A 157 -5.31 -7.65 7.10
CA PHE A 157 -5.47 -6.36 6.42
C PHE A 157 -4.34 -5.41 6.80
N HIS A 158 -3.81 -4.72 5.80
CA HIS A 158 -2.89 -3.61 6.03
C HIS A 158 -3.52 -2.33 5.49
N ILE A 159 -3.96 -1.45 6.38
CA ILE A 159 -4.77 -0.28 6.01
C ILE A 159 -3.91 0.98 6.10
N LEU A 160 -3.73 1.66 4.97
CA LEU A 160 -3.04 2.94 4.93
C LEU A 160 -4.01 4.06 5.30
N SER A 161 -3.68 4.86 6.31
CA SER A 161 -4.48 5.98 6.78
C SER A 161 -3.58 7.11 7.25
N ASN A 162 -3.98 8.34 7.06
CA ASN A 162 -3.37 9.55 7.61
C ASN A 162 -3.61 9.73 9.12
N GLY A 163 -4.36 8.83 9.75
CA GLY A 163 -4.57 8.80 11.19
C GLY A 163 -5.50 9.89 11.73
N GLN A 164 -6.23 10.62 10.89
CA GLN A 164 -7.00 11.79 11.31
C GLN A 164 -8.39 11.47 11.89
N HIS A 165 -8.95 10.29 11.61
CA HIS A 165 -10.36 9.99 11.91
C HIS A 165 -10.56 8.96 13.01
N PHE A 166 -9.61 8.80 13.94
CA PHE A 166 -9.77 7.92 15.09
C PHE A 166 -10.37 8.67 16.30
N ASP A 167 -11.43 8.11 16.86
CA ASP A 167 -12.11 8.62 18.04
C ASP A 167 -12.58 7.46 18.92
N ALA A 168 -13.04 7.77 20.14
CA ALA A 168 -13.48 6.75 21.08
C ALA A 168 -14.58 5.81 20.53
N ALA A 169 -15.48 6.32 19.68
CA ALA A 169 -16.61 5.53 19.16
C ALA A 169 -16.14 4.50 18.13
N ASN A 170 -15.24 4.89 17.22
CA ASN A 170 -14.73 3.97 16.22
C ASN A 170 -13.61 3.06 16.76
N THR A 171 -12.79 3.53 17.69
CA THR A 171 -11.74 2.68 18.28
C THR A 171 -12.29 1.61 19.21
N ALA A 172 -13.48 1.80 19.80
CA ALA A 172 -14.15 0.75 20.57
C ALA A 172 -14.44 -0.51 19.72
N ARG A 173 -14.61 -0.35 18.40
CA ARG A 173 -14.81 -1.49 17.48
C ARG A 173 -13.52 -2.26 17.23
N LEU A 174 -12.35 -1.63 17.38
CA LEU A 174 -11.04 -2.22 17.06
C LEU A 174 -10.56 -3.28 18.06
N ALA A 175 -11.48 -3.92 18.78
CA ALA A 175 -11.22 -5.03 19.67
C ALA A 175 -11.25 -6.39 18.92
N GLY A 176 -10.96 -7.47 19.64
CA GLY A 176 -11.09 -8.84 19.12
C GLY A 176 -10.33 -9.07 17.81
N ARG A 177 -11.03 -9.56 16.79
CA ARG A 177 -10.43 -9.91 15.48
C ARG A 177 -9.91 -8.70 14.70
N LEU A 178 -10.57 -7.54 14.81
CA LEU A 178 -10.06 -6.33 14.14
C LEU A 178 -8.69 -5.94 14.69
N ARG A 179 -8.50 -6.07 16.00
CA ARG A 179 -7.20 -5.83 16.65
C ARG A 179 -6.09 -6.73 16.12
N THR A 180 -6.37 -8.02 15.96
CA THR A 180 -5.35 -9.02 15.59
C THR A 180 -5.09 -9.05 14.10
N ASN A 181 -6.08 -8.76 13.27
CA ASN A 181 -6.02 -8.96 11.82
C ASN A 181 -5.72 -7.67 11.05
N ILE A 182 -5.78 -6.49 11.69
CA ILE A 182 -5.48 -5.21 11.04
C ILE A 182 -4.15 -4.66 11.54
N VAL A 183 -3.29 -4.26 10.61
CA VAL A 183 -2.18 -3.32 10.85
C VAL A 183 -2.55 -1.99 10.19
N TRP A 184 -2.39 -0.90 10.93
CA TRP A 184 -2.62 0.45 10.44
C TRP A 184 -1.29 1.11 10.04
N GLY A 185 -1.12 1.38 8.75
CA GLY A 185 -0.01 2.16 8.22
C GLY A 185 -0.28 3.65 8.37
N ILE A 186 0.32 4.29 9.37
CA ILE A 186 0.03 5.69 9.75
C ILE A 186 1.28 6.56 9.59
N PRO A 187 1.21 7.68 8.84
CA PRO A 187 2.37 8.53 8.63
C PRO A 187 2.59 9.52 9.79
N LEU A 188 3.86 9.73 10.14
CA LEU A 188 4.31 10.82 11.02
C LEU A 188 5.60 11.41 10.45
N TYR A 189 5.59 12.70 10.08
CA TYR A 189 6.70 13.29 9.30
C TYR A 189 7.71 14.08 10.12
N ALA A 190 7.34 14.52 11.33
CA ALA A 190 8.20 15.24 12.26
C ALA A 190 7.63 15.13 13.68
N ALA A 191 8.49 15.34 14.68
CA ALA A 191 8.07 15.54 16.08
C ALA A 191 7.59 16.97 16.35
N ASP A 192 7.88 17.89 15.43
CA ASP A 192 7.47 19.28 15.46
C ASP A 192 6.16 19.46 14.66
N ALA A 193 5.14 20.07 15.28
CA ALA A 193 3.83 20.22 14.70
C ALA A 193 3.83 21.12 13.44
N PRO A 194 4.44 22.32 13.43
CA PRO A 194 4.58 23.12 12.22
C PRO A 194 5.17 22.38 11.03
N LEU A 195 6.27 21.63 11.23
CA LEU A 195 6.90 20.87 10.15
C LEU A 195 6.02 19.73 9.65
N HIS A 196 5.37 18.98 10.56
CA HIS A 196 4.43 17.94 10.16
C HIS A 196 3.29 18.51 9.32
N ASP A 197 2.62 19.54 9.84
CA ASP A 197 1.44 20.16 9.23
C ASP A 197 1.76 20.79 7.87
N HIS A 198 2.97 21.34 7.72
CA HIS A 198 3.49 21.81 6.44
C HIS A 198 3.57 20.68 5.42
N ILE A 199 4.20 19.55 5.78
CA ILE A 199 4.40 18.41 4.89
C ILE A 199 3.06 17.80 4.45
N VAL A 200 2.06 17.72 5.34
CA VAL A 200 0.73 17.17 5.01
C VAL A 200 -0.25 18.21 4.45
N GLY A 201 0.14 19.49 4.43
CA GLY A 201 -0.68 20.59 3.92
C GLY A 201 -1.98 20.81 4.70
N LYS A 202 -1.97 20.55 6.02
CA LYS A 202 -3.16 20.65 6.88
C LYS A 202 -2.77 21.15 8.29
N PRO A 203 -3.09 22.40 8.65
CA PRO A 203 -2.90 22.90 10.01
C PRO A 203 -3.70 22.11 11.05
N GLY A 204 -3.07 21.83 12.20
CA GLY A 204 -3.62 21.03 13.29
C GLY A 204 -3.58 19.51 13.06
N ALA A 205 -2.98 19.04 11.96
CA ALA A 205 -2.95 17.61 11.64
C ALA A 205 -2.11 16.81 12.64
N PHE A 206 -0.99 17.36 13.10
CA PHE A 206 -0.14 16.76 14.12
C PHE A 206 -0.90 16.55 15.44
N GLU A 207 -1.49 17.60 16.00
CA GLU A 207 -2.22 17.51 17.27
C GLU A 207 -3.39 16.52 17.18
N ARG A 208 -4.13 16.55 16.06
CA ARG A 208 -5.19 15.58 15.80
C ARG A 208 -4.67 14.14 15.70
N LEU A 209 -3.51 13.95 15.10
CA LEU A 209 -2.85 12.65 14.99
C LEU A 209 -2.39 12.14 16.35
N ILE A 210 -1.82 12.99 17.21
CA ILE A 210 -1.43 12.60 18.57
C ILE A 210 -2.65 12.16 19.39
N ALA A 211 -3.77 12.89 19.32
CA ALA A 211 -5.02 12.47 19.94
C ALA A 211 -5.52 11.12 19.39
N SER A 212 -5.37 10.90 18.09
CA SER A 212 -5.74 9.64 17.43
C SER A 212 -4.86 8.47 17.89
N PHE A 213 -3.55 8.68 18.07
CA PHE A 213 -2.66 7.68 18.66
C PHE A 213 -3.05 7.29 20.08
N ALA A 214 -3.54 8.22 20.90
CA ALA A 214 -4.05 7.89 22.23
C ALA A 214 -5.26 6.94 22.16
N HIS A 215 -6.19 7.17 21.23
CA HIS A 215 -7.33 6.25 21.01
C HIS A 215 -6.89 4.87 20.49
N LEU A 216 -5.95 4.85 19.54
CA LEU A 216 -5.40 3.61 18.98
C LEU A 216 -4.63 2.79 20.03
N LEU A 217 -3.89 3.45 20.90
CA LEU A 217 -3.19 2.82 22.02
C LEU A 217 -4.19 2.15 22.98
N VAL A 218 -5.27 2.84 23.34
CA VAL A 218 -6.33 2.29 24.20
C VAL A 218 -6.99 1.06 23.55
N ALA A 219 -7.18 1.08 22.23
CA ALA A 219 -7.71 -0.07 21.49
C ALA A 219 -6.69 -1.23 21.33
N GLY A 220 -5.42 -1.01 21.65
CA GLY A 220 -4.34 -1.96 21.38
C GLY A 220 -4.17 -2.22 19.88
N ALA A 221 -4.44 -1.20 19.05
CA ALA A 221 -4.31 -1.30 17.61
C ALA A 221 -2.85 -1.54 17.20
N ARG A 222 -2.64 -2.35 16.17
CA ARG A 222 -1.32 -2.64 15.61
C ARG A 222 -0.98 -1.55 14.61
N ILE A 223 0.17 -0.89 14.78
CA ILE A 223 0.54 0.28 13.99
C ILE A 223 1.89 0.04 13.29
N GLU A 224 1.92 0.22 11.97
CA GLU A 224 3.14 0.52 11.23
C GLU A 224 3.24 2.04 11.11
N LEU A 225 4.20 2.66 11.80
CA LEU A 225 4.49 4.07 11.62
C LEU A 225 5.28 4.27 10.32
N ARG A 226 4.95 5.30 9.54
CA ARG A 226 5.56 5.52 8.23
C ARG A 226 6.10 6.95 8.11
N THR A 227 7.26 7.11 7.49
CA THR A 227 7.83 8.43 7.23
C THR A 227 8.51 8.42 5.88
N VAL A 228 7.94 9.15 4.91
CA VAL A 228 8.65 9.45 3.67
C VAL A 228 9.75 10.46 4.01
N MET A 229 10.99 10.12 3.65
CA MET A 229 12.14 11.00 3.83
C MET A 229 12.13 12.06 2.73
N LEU A 230 12.13 13.32 3.17
CA LEU A 230 12.10 14.51 2.34
C LEU A 230 13.23 15.44 2.78
N GLU A 231 13.67 16.34 1.90
CA GLU A 231 14.65 17.37 2.27
C GLU A 231 14.22 18.15 3.53
N ASP A 232 12.94 18.50 3.64
CA ASP A 232 12.40 19.25 4.79
C ASP A 232 12.50 18.52 6.14
N ASN A 233 12.42 17.18 6.16
CA ASN A 233 12.37 16.41 7.41
C ASN A 233 13.61 15.58 7.71
N LEU A 234 14.57 15.52 6.78
CA LEU A 234 15.73 14.64 6.91
C LEU A 234 16.52 14.91 8.20
N ASP A 235 16.81 16.18 8.48
CA ASP A 235 17.58 16.58 9.65
C ASP A 235 16.74 16.51 10.96
N ALA A 236 15.41 16.41 10.84
CA ALA A 236 14.50 16.22 11.95
C ALA A 236 14.32 14.74 12.37
N LEU A 237 14.82 13.79 11.58
CA LEU A 237 14.60 12.34 11.82
C LEU A 237 15.13 11.87 13.18
N ALA A 238 16.26 12.39 13.66
CA ALA A 238 16.77 12.03 14.98
C ALA A 238 15.86 12.51 16.11
N GLY A 239 15.24 13.68 15.96
CA GLY A 239 14.22 14.18 16.88
C GLY A 239 12.95 13.34 16.84
N LEU A 240 12.54 12.94 15.63
CA LEU A 240 11.41 12.04 15.42
C LEU A 240 11.67 10.65 16.03
N ALA A 241 12.87 10.08 15.88
CA ALA A 241 13.23 8.80 16.49
C ALA A 241 13.05 8.83 18.02
N ARG A 242 13.53 9.89 18.67
CA ARG A 242 13.30 10.10 20.12
C ARG A 242 11.81 10.24 20.41
N PHE A 243 11.07 11.04 19.65
CA PHE A 243 9.63 11.19 19.85
C PHE A 243 8.90 9.84 19.80
N VAL A 244 9.18 9.03 18.77
CA VAL A 244 8.59 7.70 18.58
C VAL A 244 8.93 6.79 19.75
N ALA A 245 10.19 6.73 20.16
CA ALA A 245 10.63 5.90 21.28
C ALA A 245 9.90 6.24 22.60
N HIS A 246 9.67 7.52 22.87
CA HIS A 246 9.06 7.95 24.13
C HIS A 246 7.53 7.92 24.12
N ASN A 247 6.91 8.24 22.99
CA ASN A 247 5.45 8.46 22.92
C ASN A 247 4.71 7.32 22.22
N LEU A 248 5.37 6.58 21.34
CA LEU A 248 4.79 5.53 20.52
C LEU A 248 5.53 4.17 20.66
N PRO A 249 5.91 3.71 21.86
CA PRO A 249 6.66 2.45 22.03
C PRO A 249 5.87 1.19 21.66
N HIS A 250 4.57 1.32 21.37
CA HIS A 250 3.65 0.22 21.07
C HIS A 250 3.49 -0.05 19.57
N ILE A 251 4.16 0.72 18.70
CA ILE A 251 4.14 0.45 17.25
C ILE A 251 4.86 -0.87 16.96
N GLU A 252 4.43 -1.56 15.92
CA GLU A 252 5.09 -2.80 15.48
C GLU A 252 6.38 -2.52 14.73
N GLN A 253 6.39 -1.42 13.98
CA GLN A 253 7.52 -1.01 13.15
C GLN A 253 7.42 0.47 12.80
N TRP A 254 8.57 1.11 12.60
CA TRP A 254 8.74 2.39 11.93
C TRP A 254 9.41 2.20 10.56
N SER A 255 8.69 2.50 9.49
CA SER A 255 9.16 2.40 8.10
C SER A 255 9.61 3.76 7.59
N LEU A 256 10.92 3.95 7.42
CA LEU A 256 11.52 5.10 6.76
C LEU A 256 11.56 4.83 5.25
N MET A 257 10.90 5.67 4.47
CA MET A 257 10.58 5.38 3.07
C MET A 257 11.26 6.36 2.11
N GLY A 258 11.87 5.85 1.04
CA GLY A 258 12.30 6.63 -0.11
C GLY A 258 11.10 7.20 -0.88
N LEU A 259 11.33 8.36 -1.52
CA LEU A 259 10.32 9.14 -2.25
C LEU A 259 9.98 8.52 -3.63
N GLU A 260 8.68 8.44 -3.93
CA GLU A 260 8.13 7.96 -5.22
C GLU A 260 7.95 9.15 -6.20
N ASN A 261 8.45 9.07 -7.45
CA ASN A 261 8.41 10.18 -8.43
C ASN A 261 7.06 10.21 -9.18
N ILE A 262 5.95 10.44 -8.45
CA ILE A 262 4.60 10.46 -9.04
C ILE A 262 3.74 11.52 -8.36
N GLY A 263 2.54 11.76 -8.88
CA GLY A 263 1.58 12.69 -8.29
C GLY A 263 2.15 14.10 -8.15
N PHE A 264 2.01 14.68 -6.94
CA PHE A 264 2.58 15.99 -6.62
C PHE A 264 4.10 15.95 -6.49
N ALA A 265 4.69 14.85 -6.00
CA ALA A 265 6.14 14.73 -5.83
C ALA A 265 6.89 14.92 -7.16
N ARG A 266 6.35 14.40 -8.26
CA ARG A 266 6.96 14.54 -9.60
C ARG A 266 7.25 16.00 -9.98
N ARG A 267 6.35 16.94 -9.65
CA ARG A 267 6.50 18.36 -9.99
C ARG A 267 7.34 19.14 -8.98
N ARG A 268 7.68 18.52 -7.85
CA ARG A 268 8.40 19.12 -6.72
C ARG A 268 9.67 18.34 -6.38
N TRP A 269 10.14 17.49 -7.29
CA TRP A 269 11.17 16.51 -7.01
C TRP A 269 12.44 17.15 -6.47
N ASP A 270 12.96 18.19 -7.15
CA ASP A 270 14.20 18.86 -6.75
C ASP A 270 14.13 19.51 -5.36
N ALA A 271 12.93 19.88 -4.90
CA ALA A 271 12.72 20.45 -3.58
C ALA A 271 12.48 19.38 -2.49
N LEU A 272 12.09 18.16 -2.87
CA LEU A 272 11.65 17.13 -1.93
C LEU A 272 12.63 15.97 -1.81
N HIS A 273 13.32 15.61 -2.88
CA HIS A 273 14.12 14.40 -2.97
C HIS A 273 15.47 14.55 -2.28
N VAL A 274 15.82 13.54 -1.47
CA VAL A 274 17.12 13.42 -0.81
C VAL A 274 18.02 12.44 -1.56
N ASP A 275 19.22 12.87 -1.95
CA ASP A 275 20.26 11.93 -2.42
C ASP A 275 20.94 11.24 -1.24
N LEU A 276 20.41 10.07 -0.87
CA LEU A 276 20.88 9.30 0.29
C LEU A 276 22.33 8.84 0.19
N ARG A 277 22.91 8.75 -1.02
CA ARG A 277 24.34 8.44 -1.19
C ARG A 277 25.24 9.56 -0.66
N ALA A 278 24.74 10.79 -0.67
CA ALA A 278 25.46 11.96 -0.18
C ALA A 278 25.04 12.34 1.25
N ARG A 279 23.76 12.11 1.62
CA ARG A 279 23.18 12.56 2.89
C ARG A 279 22.55 11.44 3.71
N PHE A 280 23.28 10.35 3.94
CA PHE A 280 22.77 9.25 4.78
C PHE A 280 22.86 9.52 6.29
N ALA A 281 23.77 10.39 6.74
CA ALA A 281 24.07 10.55 8.17
C ALA A 281 22.85 10.84 9.07
N PRO A 282 21.87 11.69 8.68
CA PRO A 282 20.65 11.88 9.48
C PRO A 282 19.80 10.62 9.60
N VAL A 283 19.74 9.80 8.54
CA VAL A 283 19.05 8.50 8.54
C VAL A 283 19.76 7.53 9.47
N GLY A 284 21.09 7.40 9.35
CA GLY A 284 21.91 6.58 10.23
C GLY A 284 21.71 6.92 11.71
N ASN A 285 21.75 8.22 12.05
CA ASN A 285 21.48 8.69 13.41
C ASN A 285 20.08 8.30 13.90
N ALA A 286 19.05 8.39 13.05
CA ALA A 286 17.70 7.98 13.42
C ALA A 286 17.57 6.46 13.62
N LEU A 287 18.25 5.66 12.78
CA LEU A 287 18.32 4.20 12.92
C LEU A 287 19.01 3.80 14.23
N ASP A 288 20.15 4.42 14.55
CA ASP A 288 20.89 4.16 15.80
C ASP A 288 20.05 4.52 17.03
N GLN A 289 19.36 5.66 17.00
CA GLN A 289 18.46 6.06 18.08
C GLN A 289 17.28 5.08 18.22
N ALA A 290 16.62 4.72 17.12
CA ALA A 290 15.52 3.76 17.14
C ALA A 290 15.97 2.40 17.71
N SER A 291 17.13 1.90 17.24
CA SER A 291 17.74 0.66 17.72
C SER A 291 18.07 0.71 19.22
N LEU A 292 18.67 1.80 19.69
CA LEU A 292 19.01 2.00 21.10
C LEU A 292 17.78 1.93 22.02
N TYR A 293 16.64 2.45 21.56
CA TYR A 293 15.38 2.43 22.30
C TYR A 293 14.48 1.22 22.00
N GLY A 294 14.96 0.26 21.20
CA GLY A 294 14.22 -0.95 20.85
C GLY A 294 13.01 -0.73 19.94
N VAL A 295 12.96 0.40 19.21
CA VAL A 295 11.94 0.66 18.19
C VAL A 295 12.31 -0.10 16.92
N PRO A 296 11.50 -1.07 16.46
CA PRO A 296 11.80 -1.79 15.23
C PRO A 296 11.73 -0.83 14.04
N VAL A 297 12.83 -0.63 13.34
CA VAL A 297 12.91 0.30 12.20
C VAL A 297 13.29 -0.44 10.92
N ARG A 298 12.76 0.00 9.77
CA ARG A 298 13.08 -0.54 8.45
C ARG A 298 13.22 0.57 7.41
N LEU A 299 14.07 0.31 6.41
CA LEU A 299 14.27 1.17 5.24
C LEU A 299 13.51 0.60 4.04
N PHE A 300 12.59 1.39 3.49
CA PHE A 300 11.71 1.02 2.40
C PHE A 300 12.02 1.88 1.17
N ASN A 301 11.86 1.31 -0.02
CA ASN A 301 11.93 2.01 -1.31
C ASN A 301 13.29 2.66 -1.62
N ILE A 302 14.38 2.08 -1.10
CA ILE A 302 15.74 2.56 -1.32
C ILE A 302 16.56 1.42 -1.95
N PRO A 303 17.26 1.66 -3.08
CA PRO A 303 18.21 0.70 -3.61
C PRO A 303 19.28 0.36 -2.57
N LEU A 304 19.60 -0.93 -2.39
CA LEU A 304 20.54 -1.37 -1.34
C LEU A 304 21.93 -0.75 -1.48
N CYS A 305 22.37 -0.50 -2.71
CA CYS A 305 23.64 0.16 -3.00
C CYS A 305 23.69 1.65 -2.62
N HIS A 306 22.55 2.27 -2.31
CA HIS A 306 22.47 3.66 -1.81
C HIS A 306 22.56 3.72 -0.28
N ILE A 307 22.60 2.57 0.38
CA ILE A 307 22.66 2.44 1.84
C ILE A 307 24.10 2.02 2.24
N PRO A 308 24.73 2.71 3.21
CA PRO A 308 26.03 2.30 3.74
C PRO A 308 25.99 0.87 4.27
N PRO A 309 27.06 0.07 4.11
CA PRO A 309 27.09 -1.36 4.45
C PRO A 309 26.51 -1.70 5.83
N GLU A 310 26.85 -0.91 6.84
CA GLU A 310 26.46 -1.08 8.24
C GLU A 310 24.95 -0.89 8.50
N PHE A 311 24.20 -0.29 7.57
CA PHE A 311 22.75 -0.07 7.69
C PHE A 311 21.92 -0.92 6.72
N ARG A 312 22.54 -1.80 5.92
CA ARG A 312 21.83 -2.58 4.89
C ARG A 312 20.84 -3.59 5.45
N ASP A 313 21.07 -4.10 6.66
CA ASP A 313 20.18 -5.07 7.31
C ASP A 313 18.82 -4.47 7.71
N TYR A 314 18.69 -3.14 7.73
CA TYR A 314 17.41 -2.47 7.92
C TYR A 314 16.56 -2.45 6.64
N ALA A 315 17.16 -2.69 5.46
CA ALA A 315 16.50 -2.56 4.17
C ALA A 315 15.57 -3.73 3.86
N VAL A 316 14.43 -3.42 3.22
CA VAL A 316 13.45 -4.41 2.77
C VAL A 316 13.18 -4.19 1.28
N ALA A 317 13.02 -5.28 0.53
CA ALA A 317 12.50 -5.24 -0.85
C ALA A 317 11.01 -4.88 -0.85
N SER A 318 10.70 -3.59 -0.65
CA SER A 318 9.35 -3.11 -0.32
C SER A 318 8.53 -2.60 -1.51
N ILE A 319 9.12 -2.50 -2.70
CA ILE A 319 8.41 -2.04 -3.91
C ILE A 319 7.73 -3.25 -4.55
N SER A 320 6.42 -3.16 -4.74
CA SER A 320 5.64 -4.22 -5.39
C SER A 320 6.17 -4.55 -6.79
N ASP A 321 6.12 -5.83 -7.15
CA ASP A 321 6.61 -6.37 -8.42
C ASP A 321 6.17 -5.59 -9.67
N TRP A 322 4.91 -5.14 -9.71
CA TRP A 322 4.34 -4.40 -10.83
C TRP A 322 4.80 -2.94 -10.92
N LYS A 323 5.40 -2.42 -9.84
CA LYS A 323 5.97 -1.07 -9.75
C LYS A 323 7.49 -1.06 -9.78
N GLN A 324 8.17 -2.20 -9.81
CA GLN A 324 9.61 -2.27 -9.58
C GLN A 324 10.40 -2.35 -10.89
N ARG A 325 11.50 -1.61 -10.96
CA ARG A 325 12.55 -1.80 -11.96
C ARG A 325 13.95 -1.76 -11.39
N PHE A 326 14.87 -2.30 -12.17
CA PHE A 326 16.30 -2.26 -11.92
C PHE A 326 17.01 -1.68 -13.16
N ALA A 327 18.10 -0.96 -12.95
CA ALA A 327 18.94 -0.51 -14.05
C ALA A 327 19.64 -1.69 -14.75
N PRO A 328 20.06 -1.54 -16.02
CA PRO A 328 20.83 -2.57 -16.73
C PRO A 328 22.09 -3.00 -15.97
N ALA A 329 22.77 -2.07 -15.29
CA ALA A 329 23.95 -2.38 -14.48
C ALA A 329 23.68 -3.41 -13.36
N CYS A 330 22.43 -3.61 -12.95
CA CYS A 330 22.04 -4.58 -11.92
C CYS A 330 21.88 -6.02 -12.44
N GLU A 331 22.09 -6.30 -13.73
CA GLU A 331 21.79 -7.60 -14.36
C GLU A 331 22.56 -8.80 -13.76
N GLY A 332 23.68 -8.57 -13.07
CA GLY A 332 24.44 -9.58 -12.33
C GLY A 332 24.59 -9.32 -10.82
N CYS A 333 23.86 -8.37 -10.25
CA CYS A 333 23.99 -7.97 -8.84
C CYS A 333 23.53 -9.08 -7.90
N ALA A 334 24.40 -9.54 -6.98
CA ALA A 334 24.08 -10.64 -6.06
C ALA A 334 23.00 -10.23 -5.06
N ALA A 335 22.94 -8.94 -4.70
CA ALA A 335 21.95 -8.42 -3.77
C ALA A 335 20.57 -8.12 -4.40
N ARG A 336 20.39 -8.34 -5.72
CA ARG A 336 19.17 -7.92 -6.45
C ARG A 336 17.89 -8.48 -5.85
N ALA A 337 17.88 -9.75 -5.44
CA ALA A 337 16.70 -10.42 -4.88
C ALA A 337 16.19 -9.77 -3.58
N ASN A 338 17.07 -9.10 -2.82
CA ASN A 338 16.75 -8.45 -1.55
C ASN A 338 16.69 -6.91 -1.68
N CYS A 339 16.87 -6.38 -2.89
CA CYS A 339 16.93 -4.95 -3.13
C CYS A 339 15.55 -4.40 -3.52
N ALA A 340 15.17 -3.25 -2.97
CA ALA A 340 13.93 -2.57 -3.37
C ALA A 340 13.95 -2.08 -4.82
N GLY A 341 15.14 -1.92 -5.43
CA GLY A 341 15.27 -1.34 -6.77
C GLY A 341 14.71 0.08 -6.81
N PHE A 342 14.06 0.43 -7.92
CA PHE A 342 13.42 1.72 -8.12
C PHE A 342 11.96 1.54 -8.52
N PHE A 343 11.18 2.61 -8.37
CA PHE A 343 9.86 2.65 -8.98
C PHE A 343 9.99 2.72 -10.51
N GLU A 344 9.10 2.02 -11.21
CA GLU A 344 9.07 1.82 -12.67
C GLU A 344 9.06 3.15 -13.44
N TRP A 345 8.43 4.18 -12.87
CA TRP A 345 8.26 5.50 -13.47
C TRP A 345 9.27 6.55 -13.00
N HIS A 346 10.26 6.18 -12.16
CA HIS A 346 11.38 7.09 -11.89
C HIS A 346 12.09 7.39 -13.21
N PRO A 347 12.54 8.63 -13.49
CA PRO A 347 13.31 8.93 -14.69
C PRO A 347 14.68 8.22 -14.70
N ASP A 348 15.21 7.92 -15.89
CA ASP A 348 16.39 7.06 -16.06
C ASP A 348 17.65 7.59 -15.36
N HIS A 349 17.86 8.91 -15.36
CA HIS A 349 19.01 9.54 -14.68
C HIS A 349 19.05 9.31 -13.15
N LEU A 350 17.93 8.90 -12.52
CA LEU A 350 17.89 8.49 -11.11
C LEU A 350 18.23 7.00 -10.94
N VAL A 351 17.88 6.18 -11.92
CA VAL A 351 18.01 4.71 -11.87
C VAL A 351 19.41 4.28 -12.32
N GLU A 352 20.07 5.05 -13.18
CA GLU A 352 21.44 4.77 -13.65
C GLU A 352 22.52 4.92 -12.58
N LYS A 353 22.23 5.63 -11.48
CA LYS A 353 23.19 5.91 -10.42
C LYS A 353 23.30 4.77 -9.40
N VAL A 354 23.68 3.57 -9.86
CA VAL A 354 23.79 2.36 -9.03
C VAL A 354 25.21 1.79 -9.00
N VAL A 355 25.52 1.08 -7.92
CA VAL A 355 26.75 0.29 -7.77
C VAL A 355 26.34 -1.13 -7.37
N PRO A 356 26.39 -2.12 -8.28
CA PRO A 356 26.08 -3.51 -7.95
C PRO A 356 26.88 -4.00 -6.74
N LEU A 357 26.22 -4.80 -5.88
CA LEU A 357 26.78 -5.35 -4.65
C LEU A 357 27.05 -6.85 -4.77
#